data_AF-A0A0G0UHD4-F1
#
_entry.id   AF-A0A0G0UHD4-F1
#
_cell.length_a   1.000
_cell.length_b   1.000
_cell.length_c   1.000
_cell.angle_alpha   90.00
_cell.angle_beta   90.00
_cell.angle_gamma   90.00
#
_symmetry.space_group_name_H-M   'P 1'
#
loop_
_entity.id
_entity.type
_entity.pdbx_description
1 polymer ?
#
loop_
_entity_poly.entity_id
_entity_poly.type
_entity_poly.pdbx_seq_one_letter_code
_entity_poly.pdbx_strand_id
1 'polypeptide(L)'
;MKALIKSGNSQVWVEEGQEILLDSPKVDEVLAILDDGQISIRKATIQIKDLGIKKGPKVRTVKYKAKSRYTKTTGFRPVFHRVLIEKIDLREKKS
;
A
#
# COMPACT_ATOMS: atom_id res chain seq x y z
N MET A 1 -9.47 -7.74 -13.87
CA MET A 1 -10.06 -6.75 -12.96
C MET A 1 -8.97 -6.17 -12.07
N LYS A 2 -8.85 -4.84 -12.01
CA LYS A 2 -7.90 -4.13 -11.15
C LYS A 2 -8.67 -3.23 -10.18
N ALA A 3 -8.28 -3.18 -8.92
CA ALA A 3 -8.84 -2.25 -7.95
C ALA A 3 -7.80 -1.20 -7.53
N LEU A 4 -8.24 0.03 -7.35
CA LEU A 4 -7.46 1.09 -6.70
C LEU A 4 -7.84 1.12 -5.23
N ILE A 5 -6.91 0.72 -4.38
CA ILE A 5 -7.11 0.68 -2.93
C ILE A 5 -6.39 1.84 -2.25
N LYS A 6 -6.99 2.31 -1.16
CA LYS A 6 -6.36 3.24 -0.23
C LYS A 6 -6.02 2.50 1.06
N SER A 7 -4.74 2.56 1.45
CA SER A 7 -4.26 2.07 2.74
C SER A 7 -3.44 3.19 3.39
N GLY A 8 -3.97 3.76 4.46
CA GLY A 8 -3.44 4.95 5.11
C GLY A 8 -3.37 6.14 4.14
N ASN A 9 -2.15 6.61 3.88
CA ASN A 9 -1.88 7.73 2.98
C ASN A 9 -1.58 7.30 1.53
N SER A 10 -1.45 6.00 1.27
CA SER A 10 -0.97 5.47 -0.01
C SER A 10 -2.12 4.88 -0.82
N GLN A 11 -2.11 5.12 -2.14
CA GLN A 11 -3.04 4.51 -3.09
C GLN A 11 -2.30 3.58 -4.04
N VAL A 12 -2.80 2.36 -4.23
CA VAL A 12 -2.11 1.33 -5.01
C VAL A 12 -3.10 0.57 -5.89
N TRP A 13 -2.71 0.27 -7.13
CA TRP A 13 -3.44 -0.63 -8.01
C TRP A 13 -3.12 -2.08 -7.69
N VAL A 14 -4.16 -2.89 -7.60
CA VAL A 14 -4.04 -4.27 -7.17
C VAL A 14 -4.89 -5.22 -8.00
N GLU A 15 -4.40 -6.45 -8.12
CA GLU A 15 -5.08 -7.57 -8.76
C GLU A 15 -5.32 -8.70 -7.74
N GLU A 16 -6.27 -9.58 -8.05
CA GLU A 16 -6.52 -10.79 -7.25
C GLU A 16 -5.31 -11.73 -7.29
N GLY A 17 -4.94 -12.28 -6.13
CA GLY A 17 -3.77 -13.14 -5.96
C GLY A 17 -2.43 -12.39 -5.85
N GLN A 18 -2.43 -11.06 -5.96
CA GLN A 18 -1.21 -10.28 -5.86
C GLN A 18 -0.76 -10.08 -4.42
N GLU A 19 0.56 -10.18 -4.21
CA GLU A 19 1.19 -9.78 -2.96
C GLU A 19 1.76 -8.37 -3.05
N ILE A 20 1.43 -7.54 -2.07
CA ILE A 20 1.85 -6.14 -2.00
C ILE A 20 2.43 -5.80 -0.63
N LEU A 21 3.22 -4.72 -0.60
CA LEU A 21 3.72 -4.13 0.64
C LEU A 21 2.91 -2.87 0.93
N LEU A 22 2.26 -2.85 2.08
CA LEU A 22 1.46 -1.72 2.57
C LEU A 22 2.02 -1.18 3.87
N ASP A 23 1.73 0.08 4.19
CA ASP A 23 2.12 0.69 5.46
C ASP A 23 1.27 0.16 6.64
N SER A 24 0.04 -0.26 6.35
CA SER A 24 -0.93 -0.79 7.32
C SER A 24 -1.44 -2.16 6.86
N PRO A 25 -1.76 -3.09 7.77
CA PRO A 25 -2.38 -4.37 7.42
C PRO A 25 -3.86 -4.24 7.02
N LYS A 26 -4.43 -3.02 7.12
CA LYS A 26 -5.83 -2.75 6.78
C LYS A 26 -5.93 -1.93 5.49
N VAL A 27 -6.98 -2.22 4.73
CA VAL A 27 -7.44 -1.37 3.62
C VAL A 27 -8.59 -0.54 4.14
N ASP A 28 -8.47 0.77 3.96
CA ASP A 28 -9.46 1.72 4.46
C ASP A 28 -10.64 1.79 3.48
N GLU A 29 -10.34 2.02 2.20
CA GLU A 29 -11.36 2.25 1.17
C GLU A 29 -10.89 1.75 -0.20
N VAL A 30 -11.85 1.32 -1.01
CA VAL A 30 -11.66 1.06 -2.45
C VAL A 30 -12.20 2.25 -3.22
N LEU A 31 -11.34 2.87 -4.03
CA LEU A 31 -11.65 4.13 -4.73
C LEU A 31 -12.18 3.89 -6.13
N ALA A 32 -11.62 2.92 -6.86
CA ALA A 32 -11.99 2.68 -8.25
C ALA A 32 -11.73 1.22 -8.63
N ILE A 33 -12.49 0.74 -9.62
CA ILE A 33 -12.27 -0.54 -10.28
C ILE A 33 -12.08 -0.29 -11.77
N LEU A 34 -11.10 -0.96 -12.33
CA LEU A 34 -10.80 -0.95 -13.76
C LEU A 34 -11.15 -2.34 -14.32
N ASP A 35 -12.19 -2.35 -15.15
CA ASP A 35 -12.63 -3.51 -15.94
C ASP A 35 -12.58 -3.15 -17.42
N ASP A 36 -11.84 -3.94 -18.21
CA ASP A 36 -11.69 -3.81 -19.67
C ASP A 36 -11.51 -2.37 -20.20
N GLY A 37 -10.74 -1.56 -19.46
CA GLY A 37 -10.41 -0.18 -19.82
C GLY A 37 -11.38 0.89 -19.33
N GLN A 38 -12.49 0.50 -18.69
CA GLN A 38 -13.43 1.43 -18.06
C GLN A 38 -13.17 1.54 -16.56
N ILE A 39 -12.97 2.77 -16.09
CA ILE A 39 -12.84 3.08 -14.66
C ILE A 39 -14.23 3.33 -14.10
N SER A 40 -14.64 2.51 -13.14
CA SER A 40 -15.90 2.68 -12.43
C SER A 40 -15.67 2.88 -10.93
N ILE A 41 -16.29 3.93 -10.38
CA ILE A 41 -16.25 4.25 -8.96
C ILE A 41 -17.41 3.50 -8.30
N ARG A 42 -17.12 2.29 -7.80
CA ARG A 42 -18.09 1.45 -7.09
C ARG A 42 -17.59 1.15 -5.69
N LYS A 43 -18.52 1.00 -4.73
CA LYS A 43 -18.18 0.47 -3.41
C LYS A 43 -17.89 -1.03 -3.55
N ALA A 44 -16.65 -1.42 -3.28
CA ALA A 44 -16.23 -2.81 -3.26
C ALA A 44 -15.62 -3.18 -1.92
N THR A 45 -15.67 -4.46 -1.60
CA THR A 45 -15.04 -5.02 -0.40
C THR A 45 -13.89 -5.92 -0.87
N ILE A 46 -12.73 -5.80 -0.22
CA ILE A 46 -11.57 -6.62 -0.57
C ILE A 46 -11.23 -7.50 0.61
N GLN A 47 -11.13 -8.80 0.34
CA GLN A 47 -10.66 -9.77 1.32
C GLN A 47 -9.14 -9.87 1.23
N ILE A 48 -8.51 -9.74 2.39
CA ILE A 48 -7.08 -9.54 2.51
C ILE A 48 -6.53 -10.45 3.59
N LYS A 49 -5.40 -11.07 3.29
CA LYS A 49 -4.65 -11.87 4.25
C LYS A 49 -3.32 -11.20 4.57
N ASP A 50 -3.12 -10.87 5.85
CA ASP A 50 -1.85 -10.38 6.36
C ASP A 50 -0.85 -11.54 6.46
N LEU A 51 0.25 -11.45 5.70
CA LEU A 51 1.36 -12.42 5.72
C LEU A 51 2.45 -12.00 6.71
N GLY A 52 2.31 -10.84 7.36
CA GLY A 52 3.16 -10.35 8.42
C GLY A 52 4.07 -9.18 8.02
N ILE A 53 4.93 -8.80 8.96
CA ILE A 53 5.74 -7.58 8.87
C ILE A 53 7.03 -7.83 8.08
N LYS A 54 7.33 -6.95 7.13
CA LYS A 54 8.57 -6.93 6.34
C LYS A 54 9.29 -5.59 6.45
N LYS A 55 10.57 -5.63 6.81
CA LYS A 55 11.43 -4.44 6.84
C LYS A 55 11.96 -4.13 5.44
N GLY A 56 11.73 -2.92 4.95
CA GLY A 56 12.28 -2.45 3.68
C GLY A 56 13.80 -2.26 3.70
N PRO A 57 14.40 -1.78 2.60
CA PRO A 57 15.84 -1.51 2.55
C PRO A 57 16.23 -0.40 3.54
N LYS A 58 17.45 -0.49 4.11
CA LYS A 58 17.96 0.53 5.02
C LYS A 58 18.40 1.76 4.22
N VAL A 59 17.82 2.91 4.54
CA VAL A 59 18.21 4.21 3.98
C VAL A 59 19.16 4.89 4.96
N ARG A 60 20.32 5.33 4.48
CA ARG A 60 21.32 6.02 5.30
C ARG A 60 21.31 7.51 4.97
N THR A 61 20.95 8.32 5.96
CA THR A 61 20.90 9.78 5.83
C THR A 61 22.07 10.40 6.61
N VAL A 62 22.78 11.33 5.98
CA VAL A 62 23.87 12.07 6.62
C VAL A 62 23.55 13.55 6.58
N LYS A 63 23.52 14.19 7.75
CA LYS A 63 23.46 15.65 7.89
C LYS A 63 24.88 16.14 8.13
N TYR A 64 25.45 16.86 7.18
CA TYR A 64 26.81 17.40 7.25
C TYR A 64 26.77 18.92 7.10
N LYS A 65 27.57 19.63 7.90
CA LYS A 65 27.77 21.07 7.78
C LYS A 65 29.26 21.37 7.65
N ALA A 66 29.67 21.95 6.52
CA ALA A 66 31.07 22.22 6.22
C ALA A 66 31.72 23.11 7.30
N LYS A 67 32.98 22.79 7.65
CA LYS A 67 33.84 23.55 8.60
C LYS A 67 33.24 23.80 10.00
N SER A 68 32.15 23.13 10.35
CA SER A 68 31.48 23.25 11.65
C SER A 68 31.72 22.07 12.60
N ARG A 69 32.48 21.06 12.13
CA ARG A 69 32.65 19.74 12.80
C ARG A 69 31.33 19.01 13.10
N TYR A 70 30.23 19.43 12.48
CA TYR A 70 28.93 18.79 12.62
C TYR A 70 28.69 17.78 11.50
N THR A 71 28.64 16.51 11.89
CA THR A 71 28.21 15.39 11.05
C THR A 71 27.30 14.49 11.88
N LYS A 72 26.06 14.27 11.44
CA LYS A 72 25.15 13.30 12.03
C LYS A 72 24.76 12.27 10.99
N THR A 73 25.02 11.00 11.29
CA THR A 73 24.58 9.87 10.46
C THR A 73 23.39 9.21 11.13
N THR A 74 22.30 9.03 10.40
CA THR A 74 21.09 8.35 10.87
C THR A 74 20.71 7.27 9.86
N GLY A 75 20.36 6.08 10.35
CA GLY A 75 19.76 5.04 9.52
C GLY A 75 18.25 5.03 9.72
N PHE A 76 17.50 4.99 8.63
CA PHE A 76 16.06 4.75 8.63
C PHE A 76 15.77 3.42 7.95
N ARG A 77 14.83 2.63 8.49
CA ARG A 77 14.37 1.41 7.85
C ARG A 77 12.84 1.38 7.91
N PRO A 78 12.14 1.48 6.76
CA PRO A 78 10.69 1.45 6.75
C PRO A 78 10.21 0.04 7.11
N VAL A 79 9.09 -0.01 7.81
CA VAL A 79 8.42 -1.24 8.22
C VAL A 79 7.10 -1.29 7.45
N PHE A 80 6.91 -2.36 6.71
CA PHE A 80 5.72 -2.60 5.90
C PHE A 80 5.04 -3.89 6.33
N HIS A 81 3.77 -4.04 5.97
CA HIS A 81 3.01 -5.28 6.05
C HIS A 81 2.99 -5.92 4.66
N ARG A 82 3.33 -7.22 4.59
CA ARG A 82 3.19 -8.01 3.38
C ARG A 82 1.78 -8.57 3.37
N VAL A 83 1.04 -8.25 2.33
CA VAL A 83 -0.39 -8.44 2.27
C VAL A 83 -0.74 -9.16 0.97
N LEU A 84 -1.51 -10.23 1.07
CA LEU A 84 -2.06 -10.97 -0.07
C LEU A 84 -3.51 -10.54 -0.30
N ILE A 85 -3.86 -10.24 -1.54
CA ILE A 85 -5.23 -9.94 -1.93
C ILE A 85 -5.89 -11.21 -2.40
N GLU A 86 -6.91 -11.66 -1.68
CA GLU A 86 -7.59 -12.92 -1.97
C GLU A 86 -8.71 -12.73 -2.98
N LYS A 87 -9.62 -11.79 -2.72
CA LYS A 87 -10.80 -11.55 -3.55
C LYS A 87 -11.23 -10.09 -3.54
N ILE A 88 -11.78 -9.63 -4.66
CA ILE A 88 -12.36 -8.31 -4.82
C ILE A 88 -13.87 -8.49 -5.10
N ASP A 89 -14.70 -8.27 -4.07
CA ASP A 89 -16.15 -8.38 -4.17
C ASP A 89 -16.78 -7.04 -4.55
N LEU A 90 -17.45 -7.01 -5.69
CA LEU A 90 -18.29 -5.89 -6.12
C LEU A 90 -19.62 -5.92 -5.34
N ARG A 91 -19.91 -4.87 -4.59
CA ARG A 91 -21.22 -4.72 -3.95
C ARG A 91 -22.17 -4.05 -4.95
N GLU A 92 -23.04 -4.82 -5.58
CA GLU A 92 -24.12 -4.25 -6.39
C GLU A 92 -25.18 -3.61 -5.48
N LYS A 93 -25.58 -2.37 -5.79
CA LYS A 93 -26.78 -1.79 -5.19
C LYS A 93 -27.98 -2.58 -5.72
N LYS A 94 -28.65 -3.35 -4.86
CA LYS A 94 -30.03 -3.75 -5.14
C LYS A 94 -30.87 -2.49 -5.22
N SER A 95 -31.52 -2.30 -6.37
CA SER A 95 -32.49 -1.23 -6.62
C SER A 95 -33.77 -1.44 -5.82
#